data_AF-A0A7R8ZCG5-F1
#
_entry.id   AF-A0A7R8ZCG5-F1
#
_cell.length_a   1.000
_cell.length_b   1.000
_cell.length_c   1.000
_cell.angle_alpha   90.00
_cell.angle_beta   90.00
_cell.angle_gamma   90.00
#
_symmetry.space_group_name_H-M   'P 1'
#
loop_
_entity.id
_entity.type
_entity.pdbx_description
1 polymer ?
#
loop_
_entity_poly.entity_id
_entity_poly.type
_entity_poly.pdbx_seq_one_letter_code
_entity_poly.pdbx_strand_id
1 'polypeptide(L)'
;MLIACVECSRRGRALTLIYMSVWVFLGVIWAIIPIIELGSHLNVPPFITWYPFDTSDSPAFEVMYVGQSITAVVSTAFLVAVDMLFLNVILHLSNQFRLLAKTMYNVTVGFVQEFDGVIGPLMLYQFFASTFIICLVGFQTAVTPVGNLNFIRYVAYLMAALLQLFLLCLVGDELIMELVVAKSPPSQLCLKVMYWGKKELLATSTNQRCETCLIFEERITTQKRKNDNAVSQ
;
A
#
# COMPACT_ATOMS: atom_id res chain seq x y z
N MET A 1 16.78 -18.25 -7.51
CA MET A 1 16.88 -16.88 -8.12
C MET A 1 15.64 -16.43 -8.92
N LEU A 2 15.23 -17.11 -10.01
CA LEU A 2 13.94 -16.83 -10.68
C LEU A 2 12.76 -17.03 -9.71
N ILE A 3 12.86 -18.06 -8.87
CA ILE A 3 11.91 -18.37 -7.79
C ILE A 3 11.75 -17.18 -6.83
N ALA A 4 12.84 -16.56 -6.37
CA ALA A 4 12.77 -15.38 -5.49
C ALA A 4 12.13 -14.14 -6.15
N CYS A 5 12.35 -13.92 -7.44
CA CYS A 5 11.71 -12.83 -8.19
C CYS A 5 10.20 -13.08 -8.40
N VAL A 6 9.85 -14.34 -8.72
CA VAL A 6 8.47 -14.79 -8.86
C VAL A 6 7.75 -14.73 -7.51
N GLU A 7 8.41 -15.08 -6.42
CA GLU A 7 7.86 -15.03 -5.07
C GLU A 7 7.57 -13.59 -4.63
N CYS A 8 8.49 -12.66 -4.88
CA CYS A 8 8.29 -11.23 -4.60
C CYS A 8 7.13 -10.65 -5.43
N SER A 9 7.07 -10.98 -6.73
CA SER A 9 5.94 -10.59 -7.58
C SER A 9 4.61 -11.20 -7.13
N ARG A 10 4.62 -12.45 -6.66
CA ARG A 10 3.45 -13.15 -6.12
C ARG A 10 2.95 -12.51 -4.83
N ARG A 11 3.85 -12.13 -3.92
CA ARG A 11 3.52 -11.41 -2.68
C ARG A 11 2.92 -10.03 -2.97
N GLY A 12 3.53 -9.24 -3.85
CA GLY A 12 3.00 -7.94 -4.27
C GLY A 12 1.60 -8.07 -4.88
N ARG A 13 1.39 -9.04 -5.78
CA ARG A 13 0.06 -9.32 -6.35
C ARG A 13 -0.96 -9.77 -5.30
N ALA A 14 -0.56 -10.62 -4.35
CA ALA A 14 -1.44 -11.06 -3.27
C ALA A 14 -1.89 -9.87 -2.39
N LEU A 15 -0.98 -8.96 -2.04
CA LEU A 15 -1.29 -7.75 -1.30
C LEU A 15 -2.26 -6.84 -2.07
N THR A 16 -2.02 -6.59 -3.37
CA THR A 16 -2.94 -5.82 -4.21
C THR A 16 -4.31 -6.49 -4.31
N LEU A 17 -4.39 -7.83 -4.40
CA LEU A 17 -5.66 -8.56 -4.44
C LEU A 17 -6.41 -8.49 -3.10
N ILE A 18 -5.71 -8.63 -1.97
CA ILE A 18 -6.30 -8.45 -0.63
C ILE A 18 -6.88 -7.02 -0.55
N TYR A 19 -6.10 -6.03 -0.95
CA TYR A 19 -6.51 -4.64 -0.95
C TYR A 19 -7.75 -4.39 -1.83
N MET A 20 -7.77 -4.92 -3.06
CA MET A 20 -8.94 -4.86 -3.95
C MET A 20 -10.16 -5.55 -3.33
N SER A 21 -9.98 -6.71 -2.69
CA SER A 21 -11.10 -7.47 -2.11
C SER A 21 -11.79 -6.73 -0.96
N VAL A 22 -11.01 -6.07 -0.10
CA VAL A 22 -11.53 -5.27 1.03
C VAL A 22 -12.32 -4.08 0.50
N TRP A 23 -11.80 -3.38 -0.51
CA TRP A 23 -12.47 -2.21 -1.10
C TRP A 23 -13.70 -2.56 -1.93
N VAL A 24 -13.71 -3.69 -2.62
CA VAL A 24 -14.92 -4.19 -3.30
C VAL A 24 -16.00 -4.49 -2.27
N PHE A 25 -15.66 -5.13 -1.16
CA PHE A 25 -16.63 -5.42 -0.09
C PHE A 25 -17.22 -4.13 0.51
N LEU A 26 -16.38 -3.13 0.80
CA LEU A 26 -16.84 -1.83 1.26
C LEU A 26 -17.66 -1.07 0.22
N GLY A 27 -17.28 -1.11 -1.06
CA GLY A 27 -18.02 -0.48 -2.14
C GLY A 27 -19.43 -1.04 -2.29
N VAL A 28 -19.59 -2.36 -2.15
CA VAL A 28 -20.91 -3.02 -2.13
C VAL A 28 -21.74 -2.54 -0.93
N ILE A 29 -21.15 -2.45 0.26
CA ILE A 29 -21.83 -1.90 1.45
C ILE A 29 -22.30 -0.47 1.20
N TRP A 30 -21.45 0.37 0.60
CA TRP A 30 -21.77 1.77 0.29
C TRP A 30 -22.87 1.94 -0.76
N ALA A 31 -22.98 1.01 -1.71
CA ALA A 31 -24.05 1.02 -2.71
C ALA A 31 -25.39 0.51 -2.17
N ILE A 32 -25.38 -0.45 -1.23
CA ILE A 32 -26.59 -1.09 -0.71
C ILE A 32 -27.27 -0.25 0.37
N ILE A 33 -26.52 0.38 1.28
CA ILE A 33 -27.08 1.15 2.41
C ILE A 33 -28.08 2.23 1.93
N PRO A 34 -27.77 3.06 0.92
CA PRO A 34 -28.71 4.07 0.44
C PRO A 34 -30.00 3.47 -0.13
N ILE A 35 -29.94 2.27 -0.73
CA ILE A 35 -31.12 1.59 -1.28
C ILE A 35 -32.04 1.12 -0.15
N ILE A 36 -31.46 0.60 0.94
CA ILE A 36 -32.20 0.17 2.13
C ILE A 36 -32.84 1.37 2.83
N GLU A 37 -32.08 2.47 2.99
CA GLU A 37 -32.56 3.69 3.64
C GLU A 37 -33.67 4.37 2.82
N LEU A 38 -33.55 4.39 1.48
CA LEU A 38 -34.59 4.91 0.59
C LEU A 38 -35.93 4.18 0.76
N GLY A 39 -35.90 2.85 0.96
CA GLY A 39 -37.10 2.03 1.19
C GLY A 39 -37.76 2.22 2.56
N SER A 40 -37.08 2.88 3.50
CA SER A 40 -37.55 3.02 4.90
C SER A 40 -38.39 4.28 5.17
N HIS A 41 -38.61 5.14 4.16
CA HIS A 41 -39.30 6.44 4.29
C HIS A 41 -38.71 7.42 5.32
N LEU A 42 -37.49 7.19 5.82
CA LEU A 42 -36.76 8.20 6.57
C LEU A 42 -36.28 9.27 5.58
N ASN A 43 -36.92 10.44 5.56
CA ASN A 43 -36.54 11.60 4.74
C ASN A 43 -35.21 12.24 5.23
N VAL A 44 -34.16 11.44 5.39
CA VAL A 44 -32.85 11.87 5.85
C VAL A 44 -31.86 11.70 4.69
N PRO A 45 -31.22 12.78 4.22
CA PRO A 45 -30.25 12.67 3.14
C PRO A 45 -28.97 11.94 3.61
N PRO A 46 -28.31 11.16 2.73
CA PRO A 46 -27.11 10.40 3.08
C PRO A 46 -25.91 11.31 3.39
N PHE A 47 -25.86 12.50 2.79
CA PHE A 47 -24.88 13.54 3.08
C PHE A 47 -25.57 14.87 3.34
N ILE A 48 -25.18 15.52 4.45
CA ILE A 48 -25.65 16.87 4.76
C ILE A 48 -24.98 17.82 3.77
N THR A 49 -25.76 18.38 2.85
CA THR A 49 -25.29 19.31 1.82
C THR A 49 -26.34 20.39 1.62
N TRP A 50 -25.90 21.63 1.43
CA TRP A 50 -26.81 22.74 1.16
C TRP A 50 -27.15 22.80 -0.33
N TYR A 51 -28.44 22.91 -0.64
CA TYR A 51 -28.96 23.05 -2.01
C TYR A 51 -29.70 24.38 -2.17
N PRO A 52 -29.64 25.02 -3.35
CA PRO A 52 -30.32 26.29 -3.62
C PRO A 52 -31.82 26.14 -3.92
N PHE A 53 -32.40 24.95 -3.76
CA PHE A 53 -33.82 24.61 -3.99
C PHE A 53 -34.35 23.78 -2.82
N ASP A 54 -35.67 23.77 -2.63
CA ASP A 54 -36.29 23.00 -1.54
C ASP A 54 -36.23 21.50 -1.84
N THR A 55 -35.54 20.77 -0.96
CA THR A 55 -35.32 19.32 -1.05
C THR A 55 -36.23 18.55 -0.10
N SER A 56 -37.21 19.20 0.53
CA SER A 56 -38.11 18.57 1.52
C SER A 56 -39.25 17.79 0.87
N ASP A 57 -39.65 18.19 -0.35
CA ASP A 57 -40.81 17.63 -1.06
C ASP A 57 -40.38 16.61 -2.14
N SER A 58 -41.18 15.54 -2.28
CA SER A 58 -41.09 14.64 -3.45
C SER A 58 -41.67 15.37 -4.67
N PRO A 59 -41.01 15.33 -5.86
CA PRO A 59 -39.96 14.40 -6.30
C PRO A 59 -38.51 14.93 -6.17
N ALA A 60 -38.31 16.18 -5.76
CA ALA A 60 -36.98 16.79 -5.72
C ALA A 60 -36.03 16.08 -4.73
N PHE A 61 -36.57 15.61 -3.59
CA PHE A 61 -35.83 14.81 -2.61
C PHE A 61 -35.27 13.51 -3.22
N GLU A 62 -36.08 12.76 -3.97
CA GLU A 62 -35.69 11.47 -4.56
C GLU A 62 -34.57 11.64 -5.60
N VAL A 63 -34.68 12.66 -6.46
CA VAL A 63 -33.66 12.98 -7.47
C VAL A 63 -32.34 13.39 -6.80
N MET A 64 -32.40 14.24 -5.78
CA MET A 64 -31.24 14.63 -4.99
C MET A 64 -30.59 13.42 -4.31
N TYR A 65 -31.40 12.55 -3.69
CA TYR A 65 -30.93 11.35 -3.00
C TYR A 65 -30.16 10.40 -3.93
N VAL A 66 -30.71 10.13 -5.11
CA VAL A 66 -30.07 9.31 -6.14
C VAL A 66 -28.78 9.98 -6.63
N GLY A 67 -28.81 11.29 -6.88
CA GLY A 67 -27.63 12.04 -7.30
C GLY A 67 -26.49 12.01 -6.26
N GLN A 68 -26.80 12.18 -4.98
CA GLN A 68 -25.83 12.06 -3.89
C GLN A 68 -25.25 10.66 -3.79
N SER A 69 -26.09 9.63 -3.93
CA SER A 69 -25.66 8.23 -3.88
C SER A 69 -24.70 7.89 -5.02
N ILE A 70 -25.01 8.31 -6.24
CA ILE A 70 -24.13 8.13 -7.41
C ILE A 70 -22.80 8.87 -7.20
N THR A 71 -22.86 10.12 -6.76
CA THR A 71 -21.66 10.93 -6.52
C THR A 71 -20.75 10.29 -5.48
N ALA A 72 -21.33 9.72 -4.42
CA ALA A 72 -20.58 8.99 -3.39
C ALA A 72 -19.89 7.73 -3.94
N VAL A 73 -20.58 6.93 -4.76
CA VAL A 73 -20.00 5.74 -5.40
C VAL A 73 -18.87 6.13 -6.35
N VAL A 74 -19.03 7.17 -7.16
CA VAL A 74 -17.98 7.67 -8.06
C VAL A 74 -16.78 8.19 -7.29
N SER A 75 -17.01 8.97 -6.22
CA SER A 75 -15.94 9.55 -5.41
C SER A 75 -15.11 8.48 -4.70
N THR A 76 -15.77 7.45 -4.16
CA THR A 76 -15.09 6.31 -3.52
C THR A 76 -14.31 5.48 -4.53
N ALA A 77 -14.88 5.21 -5.71
CA ALA A 77 -14.15 4.52 -6.78
C ALA A 77 -12.89 5.27 -7.22
N PHE A 78 -12.95 6.60 -7.34
CA PHE A 78 -11.78 7.42 -7.65
C PHE A 78 -10.71 7.34 -6.56
N LEU A 79 -11.11 7.45 -5.29
CA LEU A 79 -10.19 7.35 -4.15
C LEU A 79 -9.45 6.00 -4.16
N VAL A 80 -10.18 4.90 -4.33
CA VAL A 80 -9.61 3.55 -4.44
C VAL A 80 -8.66 3.46 -5.63
N ALA A 81 -9.02 4.02 -6.79
CA ALA A 81 -8.16 4.00 -7.96
C ALA A 81 -6.82 4.72 -7.72
N VAL A 82 -6.83 5.85 -7.01
CA VAL A 82 -5.60 6.59 -6.66
C VAL A 82 -4.71 5.76 -5.74
N ASP A 83 -5.25 5.17 -4.69
CA ASP A 83 -4.48 4.34 -3.76
C ASP A 83 -3.93 3.07 -4.44
N MET A 84 -4.73 2.45 -5.32
CA MET A 84 -4.29 1.32 -6.14
C MET A 84 -3.14 1.72 -7.06
N LEU A 85 -3.25 2.86 -7.73
CA LEU A 85 -2.20 3.37 -8.61
C LEU A 85 -0.92 3.60 -7.82
N PHE A 86 -1.03 4.19 -6.63
CA PHE A 86 0.09 4.42 -5.73
C PHE A 86 0.82 3.13 -5.35
N LEU A 87 0.08 2.14 -4.82
CA LEU A 87 0.65 0.85 -4.43
C LEU A 87 1.27 0.11 -5.61
N ASN A 88 0.59 0.09 -6.76
CA ASN A 88 1.08 -0.61 -7.95
C ASN A 88 2.33 0.07 -8.53
N VAL A 89 2.37 1.41 -8.57
CA VAL A 89 3.57 2.14 -9.03
C VAL A 89 4.75 1.81 -8.14
N ILE A 90 4.59 1.85 -6.81
CA ILE A 90 5.65 1.49 -5.87
C ILE A 90 6.12 0.05 -6.12
N LEU A 91 5.21 -0.92 -6.13
CA LEU A 91 5.55 -2.34 -6.34
C LEU A 91 6.25 -2.59 -7.69
N HIS A 92 5.76 -1.96 -8.77
CA HIS A 92 6.35 -2.10 -10.10
C HIS A 92 7.74 -1.47 -10.16
N LEU A 93 7.92 -0.29 -9.61
CA LEU A 93 9.21 0.38 -9.57
C LEU A 93 10.22 -0.45 -8.77
N SER A 94 9.86 -0.90 -7.57
CA SER A 94 10.69 -1.81 -6.74
C SER A 94 11.13 -3.05 -7.52
N ASN A 95 10.22 -3.67 -8.27
CA ASN A 95 10.54 -4.84 -9.07
C ASN A 95 11.51 -4.51 -10.23
N GLN A 96 11.33 -3.38 -10.91
CA GLN A 96 12.25 -2.92 -11.95
C GLN A 96 13.66 -2.65 -11.37
N PHE A 97 13.74 -2.07 -10.17
CA PHE A 97 15.01 -1.87 -9.47
C PHE A 97 15.72 -3.19 -9.18
N ARG A 98 15.01 -4.18 -8.64
CA ARG A 98 15.60 -5.50 -8.36
C ARG A 98 16.14 -6.17 -9.62
N LEU A 99 15.51 -5.94 -10.77
CA LEU A 99 16.00 -6.43 -12.06
C LEU A 99 17.23 -5.66 -12.54
N LEU A 100 17.19 -4.33 -12.47
CA LEU A 100 18.29 -3.46 -12.92
C LEU A 100 19.56 -3.64 -12.08
N ALA A 101 19.41 -3.78 -10.76
CA ALA A 101 20.49 -4.00 -9.80
C ALA A 101 21.32 -5.25 -10.12
N LYS A 102 20.70 -6.26 -10.75
CA LYS A 102 21.38 -7.50 -11.16
C LYS A 102 22.22 -7.32 -12.41
N THR A 103 21.83 -6.41 -13.31
CA THR A 103 22.46 -6.23 -14.63
C THR A 103 23.51 -5.12 -14.61
N MET A 104 23.19 -3.95 -14.03
CA MET A 104 24.05 -2.77 -14.08
C MET A 104 24.04 -2.00 -12.75
N TYR A 105 25.04 -2.24 -11.91
CA TYR A 105 25.19 -1.61 -10.60
C TYR A 105 25.30 -0.07 -10.69
N ASN A 106 26.18 0.45 -11.55
CA ASN A 106 26.43 1.91 -11.63
C ASN A 106 25.18 2.71 -12.04
N VAL A 107 24.36 2.18 -12.95
CA VAL A 107 23.10 2.83 -13.39
C VAL A 107 22.05 2.77 -12.27
N THR A 108 22.00 1.65 -11.54
CA THR A 108 21.03 1.45 -10.45
C THR A 108 21.26 2.44 -9.32
N VAL A 109 22.52 2.69 -8.94
CA VAL A 109 22.84 3.62 -7.84
C VAL A 109 22.37 5.04 -8.14
N GLY A 110 22.54 5.52 -9.38
CA GLY A 110 22.06 6.85 -9.80
C GLY A 110 20.53 6.97 -9.72
N PHE A 111 19.81 6.00 -10.28
CA PHE A 111 18.35 6.02 -10.26
C PHE A 111 17.77 5.87 -8.84
N VAL A 112 18.38 5.02 -7.99
CA VAL A 112 17.97 4.85 -6.58
C VAL A 112 18.04 6.18 -5.80
N GLN A 113 19.01 7.05 -6.09
CA GLN A 113 19.12 8.36 -5.43
C GLN A 113 17.98 9.31 -5.82
N GLU A 114 17.60 9.36 -7.09
CA GLU A 114 16.46 10.17 -7.54
C GLU A 114 15.15 9.63 -6.99
N PHE A 115 14.97 8.31 -7.01
CA PHE A 115 13.76 7.65 -6.56
C PHE A 115 13.51 7.79 -5.06
N ASP A 116 14.55 7.64 -4.23
CA ASP A 116 14.48 7.86 -2.77
C ASP A 116 14.00 9.29 -2.45
N GLY A 117 14.45 10.27 -3.24
CA GLY A 117 14.01 11.67 -3.13
C GLY A 117 12.53 11.89 -3.47
N VAL A 118 11.91 11.01 -4.27
CA VAL A 118 10.49 11.11 -4.65
C VAL A 118 9.60 10.30 -3.70
N ILE A 119 9.98 9.07 -3.36
CA ILE A 119 9.15 8.19 -2.51
C ILE A 119 9.02 8.74 -1.09
N GLY A 120 10.11 9.26 -0.50
CA GLY A 120 10.10 9.71 0.89
C GLY A 120 9.02 10.76 1.15
N PRO A 121 9.01 11.89 0.42
CA PRO A 121 7.97 12.91 0.51
C PRO A 121 6.58 12.38 0.15
N LEU A 122 6.49 11.48 -0.82
CA LEU A 122 5.24 10.89 -1.28
C LEU A 122 4.59 10.00 -0.20
N MET A 123 5.36 9.14 0.47
CA MET A 123 4.90 8.32 1.59
C MET A 123 4.49 9.18 2.79
N LEU A 124 5.23 10.27 3.04
CA LEU A 124 4.87 11.23 4.08
C LEU A 124 3.54 11.93 3.76
N TYR A 125 3.35 12.38 2.53
CA TYR A 125 2.08 12.96 2.08
C TYR A 125 0.90 11.99 2.28
N GLN A 126 1.07 10.72 1.87
CA GLN A 126 0.04 9.70 2.04
C GLN A 126 -0.30 9.43 3.52
N PHE A 127 0.69 9.45 4.40
CA PHE A 127 0.47 9.30 5.85
C PHE A 127 -0.32 10.47 6.44
N PHE A 128 0.04 11.70 6.08
CA PHE A 128 -0.69 12.89 6.54
C PHE A 128 -2.13 12.92 6.00
N ALA A 129 -2.32 12.61 4.72
CA ALA A 129 -3.64 12.52 4.10
C ALA A 129 -4.51 11.45 4.79
N SER A 130 -3.95 10.26 5.01
CA SER A 130 -4.66 9.16 5.69
C SER A 130 -5.01 9.51 7.13
N THR A 131 -4.09 10.15 7.86
CA THR A 131 -4.32 10.58 9.26
C THR A 131 -5.48 11.56 9.32
N PHE A 132 -5.49 12.57 8.43
CA PHE A 132 -6.57 13.54 8.39
C PHE A 132 -7.93 12.89 8.13
N ILE A 133 -8.01 11.98 7.16
CA ILE A 133 -9.23 11.21 6.84
C ILE A 133 -9.66 10.35 8.03
N ILE A 134 -8.74 9.60 8.64
CA ILE A 134 -9.03 8.74 9.80
C ILE A 134 -9.55 9.58 10.97
N CYS A 135 -8.98 10.76 11.23
CA CYS A 135 -9.44 11.66 12.29
C CYS A 135 -10.88 12.16 12.02
N LEU A 136 -11.17 12.61 10.80
CA LEU A 136 -12.50 13.11 10.45
C LEU A 136 -13.56 12.02 10.51
N VAL A 137 -13.27 10.83 9.95
CA VAL A 137 -14.20 9.69 10.00
C VAL A 137 -14.34 9.15 11.43
N GLY A 138 -13.26 9.16 12.22
CA GLY A 138 -13.29 8.83 13.64
C GLY A 138 -14.22 9.73 14.44
N PHE A 139 -14.12 11.05 14.23
CA PHE A 139 -15.04 12.01 14.83
C PHE A 139 -16.48 11.79 14.37
N GLN A 140 -16.71 11.60 13.07
CA GLN A 140 -18.03 11.34 12.51
C GLN A 140 -18.66 10.07 13.12
N THR A 141 -17.86 9.03 13.33
CA THR A 141 -18.30 7.78 13.98
C THR A 141 -18.73 8.03 15.42
N ALA A 142 -17.96 8.84 16.17
CA ALA A 142 -18.22 9.13 17.57
C ALA A 142 -19.52 9.94 17.79
N VAL A 143 -19.91 10.79 16.84
CA VAL A 143 -21.15 11.57 16.92
C VAL A 143 -22.38 10.81 16.39
N THR A 144 -22.20 9.74 15.63
CA THR A 144 -23.30 8.94 15.09
C THR A 144 -23.84 7.92 16.11
N PRO A 145 -25.17 7.83 16.31
CA PRO A 145 -25.75 6.84 17.22
C PRO A 145 -25.46 5.40 16.79
N VAL A 146 -25.15 4.52 17.75
CA VAL A 146 -24.80 3.11 17.51
C VAL A 146 -25.88 2.28 16.80
N GLY A 147 -27.15 2.72 16.85
CA GLY A 147 -28.27 2.06 16.17
C GLY A 147 -28.45 2.44 14.69
N ASN A 148 -27.67 3.38 14.17
CA ASN A 148 -27.77 3.85 12.79
C ASN A 148 -26.89 3.00 11.85
N LEU A 149 -27.38 2.61 10.67
CA LEU A 149 -26.60 1.88 9.66
C LEU A 149 -25.33 2.64 9.24
N ASN A 150 -25.38 3.98 9.30
CA ASN A 150 -24.23 4.84 9.03
C ASN A 150 -23.08 4.61 10.03
N PHE A 151 -23.36 4.24 11.29
CA PHE A 151 -22.33 3.90 12.27
C PHE A 151 -21.50 2.69 11.83
N ILE A 152 -22.17 1.63 11.39
CA ILE A 152 -21.52 0.40 10.89
C ILE A 152 -20.63 0.72 9.69
N ARG A 153 -21.12 1.56 8.77
CA ARG A 153 -20.36 2.02 7.60
C ARG A 153 -19.07 2.75 7.99
N TYR A 154 -19.13 3.69 8.93
CA TYR A 154 -17.95 4.46 9.34
C TYR A 154 -16.93 3.60 10.11
N VAL A 155 -17.39 2.68 10.96
CA VAL A 155 -16.51 1.71 11.64
C VAL A 155 -15.81 0.80 10.62
N ALA A 156 -16.56 0.25 9.65
CA ALA A 156 -15.99 -0.60 8.60
C ALA A 156 -14.95 0.15 7.76
N TYR A 157 -15.22 1.43 7.44
CA TYR A 157 -14.27 2.29 6.75
C TYR A 157 -13.00 2.53 7.59
N LEU A 158 -13.11 2.83 8.89
CA LEU A 158 -11.95 3.04 9.76
C LEU A 158 -11.06 1.80 9.87
N MET A 159 -11.66 0.62 10.03
CA MET A 159 -10.91 -0.64 10.09
C MET A 159 -10.15 -0.90 8.78
N ALA A 160 -10.78 -0.65 7.64
CA ALA A 160 -10.12 -0.80 6.34
C ALA A 160 -9.03 0.25 6.10
N ALA A 161 -9.25 1.51 6.50
CA ALA A 161 -8.26 2.57 6.39
C ALA A 161 -7.01 2.28 7.24
N LEU A 162 -7.18 1.76 8.45
CA LEU A 162 -6.07 1.31 9.31
C LEU A 162 -5.33 0.12 8.70
N LEU A 163 -6.06 -0.88 8.18
CA LEU A 163 -5.47 -2.01 7.48
C LEU A 163 -4.66 -1.55 6.27
N GLN A 164 -5.19 -0.63 5.48
CA GLN A 164 -4.50 -0.07 4.31
C GLN A 164 -3.23 0.67 4.69
N LEU A 165 -3.27 1.51 5.73
CA LEU A 165 -2.09 2.21 6.22
C LEU A 165 -1.02 1.22 6.68
N PHE A 166 -1.42 0.16 7.38
CA PHE A 166 -0.53 -0.90 7.79
C PHE A 166 0.10 -1.64 6.59
N LEU A 167 -0.70 -2.03 5.59
CA LEU A 167 -0.22 -2.67 4.37
C LEU A 167 0.76 -1.77 3.60
N LEU A 168 0.47 -0.48 3.50
CA LEU A 168 1.36 0.48 2.86
C LEU A 168 2.69 0.61 3.61
N CYS A 169 2.65 0.74 4.94
CA CYS A 169 3.84 0.80 5.77
C CYS A 169 4.69 -0.48 5.63
N LEU A 170 4.07 -1.65 5.56
CA LEU A 170 4.77 -2.92 5.34
C LEU A 170 5.51 -2.94 4.00
N VAL A 171 4.84 -2.54 2.91
CA VAL A 171 5.48 -2.47 1.58
C VAL A 171 6.57 -1.40 1.56
N GLY A 172 6.35 -0.28 2.24
CA GLY A 172 7.31 0.83 2.34
C GLY A 172 8.60 0.44 3.05
N ASP A 173 8.51 -0.29 4.17
CA ASP A 173 9.68 -0.73 4.93
C ASP A 173 10.54 -1.71 4.12
N GLU A 174 9.90 -2.67 3.42
CA GLU A 174 10.60 -3.58 2.52
C GLU A 174 11.36 -2.81 1.43
N LEU A 175 10.73 -1.78 0.85
CA LEU A 175 11.33 -0.97 -0.20
C LEU A 175 12.52 -0.14 0.29
N ILE A 176 12.39 0.56 1.41
CA ILE A 176 13.49 1.36 1.97
C ILE A 176 14.71 0.47 2.23
N MET A 177 14.49 -0.73 2.73
CA MET A 177 15.55 -1.70 2.95
C MET A 177 16.27 -2.06 1.65
N GLU A 178 15.56 -2.26 0.56
CA GLU A 178 16.18 -2.50 -0.76
C GLU A 178 17.04 -1.33 -1.23
N LEU A 179 16.53 -0.11 -1.09
CA LEU A 179 17.24 1.10 -1.51
C LEU A 179 18.52 1.30 -0.68
N VAL A 180 18.47 1.05 0.63
CA VAL A 180 19.64 1.10 1.52
C VAL A 180 20.70 0.07 1.14
N VAL A 181 20.27 -1.15 0.79
CA VAL A 181 21.18 -2.21 0.32
C VAL A 181 21.78 -1.84 -1.04
N ALA A 182 20.99 -1.33 -1.97
CA ALA A 182 21.44 -0.92 -3.31
C ALA A 182 22.47 0.22 -3.26
N LYS A 183 22.32 1.18 -2.35
CA LYS A 183 23.25 2.31 -2.16
C LYS A 183 24.54 1.93 -1.41
N SER A 184 24.58 0.79 -0.73
CA SER A 184 25.71 0.42 0.12
C SER A 184 26.90 -0.11 -0.71
N PRO A 185 28.15 0.28 -0.40
CA PRO A 185 29.32 -0.25 -1.07
C PRO A 185 29.51 -1.75 -0.75
N PRO A 186 30.08 -2.53 -1.68
CA PRO A 186 30.19 -4.00 -1.54
C PRO A 186 30.99 -4.46 -0.32
N SER A 187 31.89 -3.64 0.21
CA SER A 187 32.68 -3.93 1.43
C SER A 187 31.86 -3.91 2.73
N GLN A 188 30.74 -3.20 2.79
CA GLN A 188 29.87 -3.08 3.96
C GLN A 188 28.55 -3.86 3.81
N LEU A 189 28.26 -4.37 2.61
CA LEU A 189 27.00 -5.01 2.24
C LEU A 189 26.72 -6.27 3.07
N CYS A 190 27.72 -7.15 3.19
CA CYS A 190 27.58 -8.43 3.90
C CYS A 190 27.26 -8.22 5.39
N LEU A 191 27.83 -7.18 6.00
CA LEU A 191 27.65 -6.86 7.42
C LEU A 191 26.25 -6.29 7.69
N LYS A 192 25.75 -5.42 6.80
CA LYS A 192 24.39 -4.85 6.89
C LYS A 192 23.29 -5.88 6.67
N VAL A 193 23.45 -6.75 5.67
CA VAL A 193 22.51 -7.84 5.37
C VAL A 193 22.47 -8.87 6.50
N MET A 194 23.62 -9.24 7.08
CA MET A 194 23.67 -10.15 8.23
C MET A 194 23.08 -9.53 9.51
N TYR A 195 23.35 -8.25 9.77
CA TYR A 195 22.85 -7.56 10.96
C TYR A 195 21.32 -7.44 10.96
N TRP A 196 20.72 -7.11 9.81
CA TRP A 196 19.27 -6.97 9.67
C TRP A 196 18.53 -8.29 9.44
N GLY A 197 19.11 -9.24 8.69
CA GLY A 197 18.53 -10.57 8.52
C GLY A 197 18.37 -11.32 9.85
N LYS A 198 19.26 -11.04 10.82
CA LYS A 198 19.17 -11.59 12.19
C LYS A 198 17.99 -11.01 13.00
N LYS A 199 17.50 -9.82 12.64
CA LYS A 199 16.32 -9.18 13.26
C LYS A 199 15.01 -9.80 12.76
N GLU A 200 14.94 -10.14 11.46
CA GLU A 200 13.79 -10.82 10.83
C GLU A 200 13.71 -12.32 11.17
N LEU A 201 14.87 -13.01 11.21
CA LEU A 201 14.97 -14.45 11.51
C LEU A 201 14.58 -14.81 12.96
N LEU A 202 14.53 -13.85 13.88
CA LEU A 202 14.06 -14.06 15.25
C LEU A 202 12.52 -14.11 15.36
N ALA A 203 11.77 -13.71 14.33
CA ALA A 203 10.31 -13.78 14.30
C ALA A 203 9.75 -15.03 13.57
N THR A 204 10.57 -15.71 12.75
CA THR A 204 10.17 -16.92 12.02
C THR A 204 11.27 -17.98 12.09
N SER A 205 11.25 -18.75 13.18
CA SER A 205 11.99 -20.00 13.30
C SER A 205 11.48 -21.00 12.26
N THR A 206 12.18 -21.12 11.12
CA THR A 206 12.56 -22.40 10.49
C THR A 206 13.39 -22.15 9.22
N ASN A 207 14.71 -22.34 9.36
CA ASN A 207 15.63 -22.86 8.35
C ASN A 207 15.40 -22.48 6.86
N GLN A 208 15.57 -21.21 6.50
CA GLN A 208 15.83 -20.85 5.10
C GLN A 208 16.91 -19.78 5.01
N ARG A 209 18.14 -20.23 4.75
CA ARG A 209 19.27 -19.35 4.41
C ARG A 209 18.90 -18.64 3.10
N CYS A 210 18.78 -17.32 3.16
CA CYS A 210 18.32 -16.47 2.05
C CYS A 210 19.12 -16.76 0.77
N GLU A 211 18.47 -17.19 -0.32
CA GLU A 211 19.12 -17.52 -1.61
C GLU A 211 20.01 -16.37 -2.11
N THR A 212 19.66 -15.12 -1.77
CA THR A 212 20.40 -13.91 -2.14
C THR A 212 21.77 -13.83 -1.43
N CYS A 213 21.89 -14.36 -0.21
CA CYS A 213 23.17 -14.44 0.50
C CYS A 213 24.08 -15.53 -0.08
N LEU A 214 23.53 -16.68 -0.49
CA LEU A 214 24.30 -17.78 -1.10
C LEU A 214 24.89 -17.37 -2.44
N ILE A 215 24.12 -16.69 -3.29
CA ILE A 215 24.59 -16.20 -4.60
C ILE A 215 25.68 -15.13 -4.44
N PHE A 216 25.61 -14.33 -3.38
CA PHE A 216 26.62 -13.32 -3.08
C PHE A 216 27.91 -13.92 -2.49
N GLU A 217 27.81 -14.91 -1.59
CA GLU A 217 28.97 -15.69 -1.12
C GLU A 217 29.66 -16.45 -2.26
N GLU A 218 28.91 -17.01 -3.19
CA GLU A 218 29.45 -17.73 -4.35
C GLU A 218 30.20 -16.77 -5.29
N ARG A 219 29.68 -15.55 -5.53
CA ARG A 219 30.40 -14.52 -6.31
C ARG A 219 31.67 -14.02 -5.63
N ILE A 220 31.66 -13.84 -4.31
CA ILE A 220 32.85 -13.41 -3.53
C ILE A 220 33.93 -14.49 -3.54
N THR A 221 33.55 -15.76 -3.31
CA THR A 221 34.51 -16.88 -3.34
C THR A 221 35.09 -17.11 -4.74
N THR A 222 34.31 -16.91 -5.80
CA THR A 222 34.79 -17.03 -7.19
C THR A 222 35.73 -15.88 -7.57
N GLN A 223 35.48 -14.65 -7.11
CA GLN A 223 36.39 -13.51 -7.30
C GLN A 223 37.70 -13.68 -6.52
N LYS A 224 37.64 -14.14 -5.27
CA LYS A 224 38.82 -14.41 -4.46
C LYS A 224 39.72 -15.48 -5.09
N ARG A 225 39.12 -16.57 -5.60
CA ARG A 225 39.85 -17.65 -6.29
C ARG A 225 40.50 -17.18 -7.60
N LYS A 226 39.89 -16.22 -8.33
CA LYS A 226 40.51 -15.60 -9.52
C LYS A 226 41.69 -14.70 -9.14
N ASN A 227 41.59 -13.97 -8.04
CA ASN A 227 42.64 -13.06 -7.58
C ASN A 227 43.87 -13.84 -7.03
N ASP A 228 43.64 -14.93 -6.29
CA ASP A 228 44.73 -15.77 -5.76
C ASP A 228 45.49 -16.50 -6.89
N ASN A 229 44.79 -16.88 -7.96
CA ASN A 229 45.39 -17.48 -9.16
C ASN A 229 46.14 -16.46 -10.04
N ALA A 230 45.80 -15.17 -9.95
CA ALA A 230 46.48 -14.09 -10.68
C ALA A 230 47.75 -13.59 -9.96
N VAL A 231 47.89 -13.87 -8.66
CA VAL A 231 49.07 -13.52 -7.84
C VAL A 231 50.12 -14.64 -7.84
N SER A 232 49.77 -15.83 -8.36
CA SER A 232 50.65 -17.01 -8.43
C SER A 232 51.23 -17.28 -9.83
N GLN A 233 51.05 -16.36 -10.77
CA GLN A 233 51.74 -16.27 -12.07
C GLN A 233 52.57 -14.99 -12.13
#